data_AF-A0A7L9A4H5-F1
#
_entry.id   AF-A0A7L9A4H5-F1
#
_cell.length_a   1.000
_cell.length_b   1.000
_cell.length_c   1.000
_cell.angle_alpha   90.00
_cell.angle_beta   90.00
_cell.angle_gamma   90.00
#
_symmetry.space_group_name_H-M   'P 1'
#
loop_
_entity.id
_entity.type
_entity.pdbx_description
1 polymer ?
#
loop_
_entity_poly.entity_id
_entity_poly.type
_entity_poly.pdbx_seq_one_letter_code
_entity_poly.pdbx_strand_id
1 'polypeptide(L)'
;EYDYEPVKRPWYMNAVDNPGKIILTPPNLDVGGAGYVVSISYAVQSPIYPSMVVSMDVTIGFLYKLLIDNFPLCAESYVKCYIMNNRGYLVSHPGLIDPNSSGPIEQQHITHKESMIAIDMLNHKGFVTKRLCSNFYDKTIQRFYEFNTSLPNVLSNVVSGDHCVHYYIASIPGTNAFVGLVNASCNVGAFCPCSMVDRVCLNCNRMEQTECECPCECSSELYECPSTNTTKFDQDIPLCGMMPENNNHKSHYFHNFAENLKSCFDFQCETYITHSSCLGVLGCEWCQVDADGTTSLSAPFCTSQSTCFNGVLGAVTPYGEGSFGHVNRDAFTSYSAIGPVAGCIVTMSLVIAVAIYCYRQNSSTDSCHNLYVDGPAETWHDVDVQMSHLPSDDMPDMSGQDKLLPAMEIEAPISPYRVVTGYRRHTANGSDHG
;
A
#
# COMPACT_ATOMS: atom_id res chain seq x y z
N GLU A 1 -12.69 -11.56 25.52
CA GLU A 1 -14.05 -11.05 25.69
C GLU A 1 -14.37 -10.27 24.43
N TYR A 2 -15.39 -10.70 23.67
CA TYR A 2 -15.71 -10.17 22.35
C TYR A 2 -16.52 -8.90 22.50
N ASP A 3 -15.92 -7.73 22.28
CA ASP A 3 -16.64 -6.45 22.27
C ASP A 3 -16.93 -6.00 20.82
N TYR A 4 -17.49 -6.91 19.99
CA TYR A 4 -17.99 -6.50 18.68
C TYR A 4 -19.42 -6.01 18.84
N GLU A 5 -19.62 -4.70 18.79
CA GLU A 5 -20.94 -4.08 18.86
C GLU A 5 -21.44 -3.64 17.46
N PRO A 6 -22.36 -4.39 16.82
CA PRO A 6 -22.81 -4.08 15.45
C PRO A 6 -23.47 -2.71 15.33
N VAL A 7 -24.19 -2.28 16.37
CA VAL A 7 -24.98 -1.03 16.36
C VAL A 7 -24.13 0.24 16.39
N LYS A 8 -22.84 0.12 16.74
CA LYS A 8 -21.87 1.22 16.70
C LYS A 8 -21.06 1.26 15.41
N ARG A 9 -21.30 0.34 14.47
CA ARG A 9 -20.54 0.28 13.22
C ARG A 9 -21.06 1.31 12.21
N PRO A 10 -20.18 1.89 11.37
CA PRO A 10 -20.59 2.86 10.36
C PRO A 10 -21.73 2.35 9.46
N TRP A 11 -21.67 1.09 9.01
CA TRP A 11 -22.69 0.52 8.12
C TRP A 11 -24.07 0.45 8.76
N TYR A 12 -24.16 0.27 10.08
CA TYR A 12 -25.43 0.20 10.81
C TYR A 12 -26.02 1.59 10.96
N MET A 13 -25.23 2.52 11.51
CA MET A 13 -25.70 3.87 11.80
C MET A 13 -26.06 4.63 10.52
N ASN A 14 -25.23 4.54 9.48
CA ASN A 14 -25.51 5.20 8.21
C ASN A 14 -26.80 4.66 7.56
N ALA A 15 -27.10 3.36 7.70
CA ALA A 15 -28.34 2.76 7.21
C ALA A 15 -29.57 3.25 8.00
N VAL A 16 -29.47 3.29 9.33
CA VAL A 16 -30.56 3.78 10.20
C VAL A 16 -30.88 5.25 9.92
N ASP A 17 -29.86 6.07 9.69
CA ASP A 17 -30.00 7.50 9.39
C ASP A 17 -30.58 7.76 7.99
N ASN A 18 -30.56 6.76 7.10
CA ASN A 18 -31.00 6.90 5.71
C ASN A 18 -31.97 5.77 5.30
N PRO A 19 -33.17 5.70 5.91
CA PRO A 19 -34.13 4.65 5.61
C PRO A 19 -34.59 4.67 4.14
N GLY A 20 -34.84 3.48 3.60
CA GLY A 20 -35.28 3.32 2.21
C GLY A 20 -34.17 3.52 1.16
N LYS A 21 -32.92 3.67 1.57
CA LYS A 21 -31.75 3.74 0.69
C LYS A 21 -30.79 2.59 0.96
N ILE A 22 -30.10 2.15 -0.08
CA ILE A 22 -28.95 1.27 0.04
C ILE A 22 -27.72 2.12 0.37
N ILE A 23 -27.02 1.75 1.43
CA ILE A 23 -25.87 2.50 1.94
C ILE A 23 -24.59 1.75 1.63
N LEU A 24 -23.70 2.41 0.88
CA LEU A 24 -22.34 1.96 0.63
C LEU A 24 -21.43 2.64 1.64
N THR A 25 -20.83 1.83 2.50
CA THR A 25 -19.84 2.26 3.50
C THR A 25 -18.44 2.12 2.89
N PRO A 26 -17.56 3.14 3.01
CA PRO A 26 -16.19 3.06 2.51
C PRO A 26 -15.42 1.87 3.06
N PRO A 27 -14.32 1.46 2.40
CA PRO A 27 -13.57 0.27 2.79
C PRO A 27 -13.12 0.30 4.24
N ASN A 28 -13.31 -0.81 4.93
CA ASN A 28 -12.79 -1.05 6.26
C ASN A 28 -12.14 -2.44 6.32
N LEU A 29 -11.20 -2.61 7.23
CA LEU A 29 -10.59 -3.91 7.44
C LEU A 29 -11.62 -4.87 8.06
N ASP A 30 -11.87 -5.99 7.39
CA ASP A 30 -12.76 -7.05 7.86
C ASP A 30 -12.15 -7.77 9.07
N VAL A 31 -12.92 -7.95 10.13
CA VAL A 31 -12.49 -8.70 11.32
C VAL A 31 -12.41 -10.21 11.08
N GLY A 32 -13.11 -10.72 10.06
CA GLY A 32 -13.15 -12.12 9.65
C GLY A 32 -11.95 -12.58 8.82
N GLY A 33 -11.08 -11.66 8.39
CA GLY A 33 -9.86 -11.97 7.65
C GLY A 33 -9.96 -11.84 6.12
N ALA A 34 -11.08 -11.36 5.58
CA ALA A 34 -11.29 -11.22 4.13
C ALA A 34 -10.53 -10.03 3.48
N GLY A 35 -9.72 -9.30 4.26
CA GLY A 35 -9.04 -8.09 3.83
C GLY A 35 -9.93 -6.85 3.94
N TYR A 36 -9.69 -5.88 3.06
CA TYR A 36 -10.50 -4.67 3.00
C TYR A 36 -11.83 -4.94 2.29
N VAL A 37 -12.92 -4.57 2.96
CA VAL A 37 -14.29 -4.79 2.48
C VAL A 37 -15.09 -3.50 2.48
N VAL A 38 -16.02 -3.41 1.55
CA VAL A 38 -17.08 -2.41 1.49
C VAL A 38 -18.35 -3.04 2.01
N SER A 39 -18.97 -2.44 3.03
CA SER A 39 -20.26 -2.88 3.53
C SER A 39 -21.40 -2.22 2.76
N ILE A 40 -22.33 -3.04 2.26
CA ILE A 40 -23.57 -2.62 1.61
C ILE A 40 -24.71 -2.94 2.56
N SER A 41 -25.37 -1.91 3.09
CA SER A 41 -26.39 -2.04 4.12
C SER A 41 -27.73 -1.41 3.75
N TYR A 42 -28.81 -1.94 4.31
CA TYR A 42 -30.16 -1.44 4.13
C TYR A 42 -30.94 -1.55 5.45
N ALA A 43 -31.55 -0.44 5.88
CA ALA A 43 -32.39 -0.42 7.07
C ALA A 43 -33.84 -0.73 6.73
N VAL A 44 -34.36 -1.80 7.34
CA VAL A 44 -35.77 -2.16 7.36
C VAL A 44 -36.39 -1.52 8.60
N GLN A 45 -37.13 -0.43 8.40
CA GLN A 45 -37.88 0.23 9.46
C GLN A 45 -39.32 -0.28 9.51
N SER A 46 -39.81 -0.49 10.73
CA SER A 46 -41.20 -0.82 11.02
C SER A 46 -41.74 0.16 12.06
N PRO A 47 -43.02 0.59 11.95
CA PRO A 47 -43.63 1.39 13.00
C PRO A 47 -43.84 0.62 14.32
N ILE A 48 -43.72 -0.71 14.30
CA ILE A 48 -44.00 -1.59 15.45
C ILE A 48 -42.71 -2.21 16.02
N TYR A 49 -41.71 -2.45 15.17
CA TYR A 49 -40.46 -3.11 15.56
C TYR A 49 -39.28 -2.15 15.48
N PRO A 50 -38.24 -2.34 16.31
CA PRO A 50 -36.97 -1.62 16.16
C PRO A 50 -36.42 -1.75 14.74
N SER A 51 -35.71 -0.72 14.28
CA SER A 51 -35.00 -0.76 13.00
C SER A 51 -34.08 -1.98 12.93
N MET A 52 -34.24 -2.78 11.88
CA MET A 52 -33.37 -3.91 11.58
C MET A 52 -32.48 -3.52 10.39
N VAL A 53 -31.20 -3.82 10.45
CA VAL A 53 -30.28 -3.56 9.35
C VAL A 53 -29.78 -4.88 8.79
N VAL A 54 -29.96 -5.05 7.48
CA VAL A 54 -29.32 -6.13 6.72
C VAL A 54 -28.07 -5.54 6.08
N SER A 55 -26.94 -6.23 6.20
CA SER A 55 -25.68 -5.82 5.61
C SER A 55 -24.98 -7.00 4.97
N MET A 56 -24.24 -6.73 3.90
CA MET A 56 -23.31 -7.68 3.29
C MET A 56 -21.98 -6.98 3.01
N ASP A 57 -20.90 -7.73 3.13
CA ASP A 57 -19.56 -7.24 2.84
C ASP A 57 -19.08 -7.78 1.48
N VAL A 58 -18.47 -6.90 0.69
CA VAL A 58 -17.83 -7.25 -0.57
C VAL A 58 -16.38 -6.78 -0.55
N THR A 59 -15.44 -7.57 -1.06
CA THR A 59 -14.04 -7.16 -1.10
C THR A 59 -13.85 -5.98 -2.05
N ILE A 60 -12.89 -5.10 -1.75
CA ILE A 60 -12.60 -3.95 -2.61
C ILE A 60 -12.25 -4.35 -4.04
N GLY A 61 -11.54 -5.48 -4.22
CA GLY A 61 -11.18 -6.01 -5.52
C GLY A 61 -12.39 -6.51 -6.31
N PHE A 62 -13.35 -7.18 -5.65
CA PHE A 62 -14.60 -7.60 -6.30
C PHE A 62 -15.42 -6.40 -6.77
N LEU A 63 -15.58 -5.39 -5.92
CA LEU A 63 -16.35 -4.20 -6.27
C LEU A 63 -15.72 -3.41 -7.42
N TYR A 64 -14.39 -3.28 -7.43
CA TYR A 64 -13.68 -2.61 -8.52
C TYR A 64 -13.75 -3.39 -9.84
N LYS A 65 -13.64 -4.72 -9.80
CA LYS A 65 -13.87 -5.56 -10.96
C LYS A 65 -15.29 -5.41 -11.50
N LEU A 66 -16.30 -5.44 -10.62
CA LEU A 66 -17.69 -5.21 -11.02
C LEU A 66 -17.84 -3.87 -11.76
N LEU A 67 -17.18 -2.81 -11.30
CA LEU A 67 -17.19 -1.50 -11.96
C LEU A 67 -16.60 -1.58 -13.38
N ILE A 68 -15.43 -2.20 -13.55
CA ILE A 68 -14.76 -2.32 -14.86
C ILE A 68 -15.56 -3.22 -15.82
N ASP A 69 -16.08 -4.35 -15.34
CA ASP A 69 -16.84 -5.30 -16.16
C ASP A 69 -18.13 -4.66 -16.70
N ASN A 70 -18.75 -3.76 -15.95
CA ASN A 70 -19.94 -3.01 -16.38
C ASN A 70 -19.60 -1.76 -17.23
N PHE A 71 -18.41 -1.18 -17.04
CA PHE A 71 -17.94 -0.01 -17.77
C PHE A 71 -16.56 -0.26 -18.38
N PRO A 72 -16.46 -0.92 -19.55
CA PRO A 72 -15.18 -1.31 -20.13
C PRO A 72 -14.21 -0.14 -20.39
N LEU A 73 -14.72 1.07 -20.59
CA LEU A 73 -13.91 2.29 -20.72
C LEU A 73 -13.03 2.55 -19.49
N CYS A 74 -13.42 2.04 -18.32
CA CYS A 74 -12.65 2.16 -17.07
C CYS A 74 -11.42 1.25 -17.02
N ALA A 75 -11.26 0.33 -17.98
CA ALA A 75 -10.06 -0.49 -18.12
C ALA A 75 -8.92 0.25 -18.85
N GLU A 76 -9.23 1.36 -19.53
CA GLU A 76 -8.25 2.16 -20.26
C GLU A 76 -7.34 2.94 -19.29
N SER A 77 -6.05 3.05 -19.59
CA SER A 77 -5.07 3.65 -18.68
C SER A 77 -5.24 5.16 -18.45
N TYR A 78 -5.93 5.86 -19.35
CA TYR A 78 -6.21 7.30 -19.28
C TYR A 78 -7.61 7.61 -18.71
N VAL A 79 -8.40 6.57 -18.40
CA VAL A 79 -9.72 6.71 -17.80
C VAL A 79 -9.68 6.13 -16.39
N LYS A 80 -10.08 6.94 -15.40
CA LYS A 80 -10.28 6.45 -14.03
C LYS A 80 -11.76 6.46 -13.71
N CYS A 81 -12.26 5.35 -13.20
CA CYS A 81 -13.60 5.28 -12.65
C CYS A 81 -13.54 5.01 -11.15
N TYR A 82 -14.45 5.65 -10.43
CA TYR A 82 -14.54 5.54 -8.99
C TYR A 82 -15.99 5.59 -8.52
N ILE A 83 -16.20 5.09 -7.31
CA ILE A 83 -17.44 5.25 -6.57
C ILE A 83 -17.10 6.00 -5.29
N MET A 84 -17.87 7.03 -4.97
CA MET A 84 -17.74 7.76 -3.71
C MET A 84 -19.08 7.83 -2.99
N ASN A 85 -19.06 7.89 -1.67
CA ASN A 85 -20.29 8.09 -0.88
C ASN A 85 -20.68 9.57 -0.81
N ASN A 86 -21.80 9.85 -0.15
CA ASN A 86 -22.35 11.20 0.06
C ASN A 86 -21.53 12.10 0.99
N ARG A 87 -20.45 11.57 1.58
CA ARG A 87 -19.46 12.33 2.34
C ARG A 87 -18.17 12.58 1.55
N GLY A 88 -18.03 12.03 0.34
CA GLY A 88 -16.85 12.16 -0.52
C GLY A 88 -15.74 11.12 -0.27
N TYR A 89 -15.98 10.15 0.61
CA TYR A 89 -15.07 9.02 0.80
C TYR A 89 -15.19 8.02 -0.34
N LEU A 90 -14.06 7.52 -0.81
CA LEU A 90 -13.99 6.58 -1.92
C LEU A 90 -14.41 5.19 -1.46
N VAL A 91 -15.40 4.63 -2.16
CA VAL A 91 -15.89 3.27 -1.99
C VAL A 91 -15.15 2.32 -2.96
N SER A 92 -14.87 2.79 -4.17
CA SER A 92 -14.08 2.08 -5.17
C SER A 92 -13.25 3.08 -5.96
N HIS A 93 -11.98 2.79 -6.21
CA HIS A 93 -11.05 3.66 -6.94
C HIS A 93 -9.79 2.84 -7.26
N PRO A 94 -9.14 3.01 -8.42
CA PRO A 94 -7.92 2.26 -8.76
C PRO A 94 -6.81 2.41 -7.69
N GLY A 95 -6.65 3.61 -7.15
CA GLY A 95 -5.74 3.89 -6.04
C GLY A 95 -6.10 3.24 -4.69
N LEU A 96 -7.22 2.51 -4.56
CA LEU A 96 -7.50 1.70 -3.35
C LEU A 96 -6.91 0.29 -3.46
N ILE A 97 -6.65 -0.18 -4.68
CA ILE A 97 -6.06 -1.50 -4.96
C ILE A 97 -4.61 -1.40 -5.46
N ASP A 98 -4.10 -0.17 -5.62
CA ASP A 98 -2.73 0.08 -6.05
C ASP A 98 -1.79 0.09 -4.82
N PRO A 99 -0.81 -0.84 -4.73
CA PRO A 99 0.16 -0.91 -3.64
C PRO A 99 1.04 0.35 -3.54
N ASN A 100 1.24 1.08 -4.64
CA ASN A 100 2.05 2.30 -4.65
C ASN A 100 1.26 3.54 -4.18
N SER A 101 -0.03 3.36 -3.89
CA SER A 101 -0.91 4.44 -3.50
C SER A 101 -0.67 4.87 -2.05
N SER A 102 -0.57 6.17 -1.80
CA SER A 102 -0.32 6.74 -0.48
C SER A 102 -1.56 6.75 0.42
N GLY A 103 -1.36 6.52 1.72
CA GLY A 103 -2.32 6.77 2.80
C GLY A 103 -3.19 5.56 3.20
N PRO A 104 -3.80 5.58 4.39
CA PRO A 104 -4.63 4.48 4.89
C PRO A 104 -5.88 4.32 4.02
N ILE A 105 -6.21 3.08 3.66
CA ILE A 105 -7.33 2.73 2.78
C ILE A 105 -8.67 3.23 3.34
N GLU A 106 -8.86 3.17 4.66
CA GLU A 106 -10.12 3.54 5.33
C GLU A 106 -10.42 5.04 5.33
N GLN A 107 -9.45 5.88 4.93
CA GLN A 107 -9.58 7.33 5.03
C GLN A 107 -9.51 8.04 3.67
N GLN A 108 -9.51 7.28 2.58
CA GLN A 108 -9.33 7.84 1.25
C GLN A 108 -10.53 8.68 0.81
N HIS A 109 -10.30 9.98 0.67
CA HIS A 109 -11.31 10.97 0.30
C HIS A 109 -11.00 11.57 -1.08
N ILE A 110 -12.05 11.98 -1.81
CA ILE A 110 -11.92 12.54 -3.17
C ILE A 110 -10.98 13.76 -3.22
N THR A 111 -10.97 14.58 -2.16
CA THR A 111 -10.08 15.76 -2.05
C THR A 111 -8.60 15.40 -2.03
N HIS A 112 -8.24 14.21 -1.56
CA HIS A 112 -6.85 13.74 -1.53
C HIS A 112 -6.46 13.04 -2.82
N LYS A 113 -7.32 12.14 -3.33
CA LYS A 113 -6.98 11.32 -4.51
C LYS A 113 -7.20 12.03 -5.85
N GLU A 114 -8.20 12.91 -5.93
CA GLU A 114 -8.59 13.61 -7.15
C GLU A 114 -8.79 15.10 -6.87
N SER A 115 -7.76 15.76 -6.32
CA SER A 115 -7.82 17.16 -5.85
C SER A 115 -8.29 18.16 -6.91
N MET A 116 -7.91 17.99 -8.18
CA MET A 116 -8.38 18.85 -9.28
C MET A 116 -9.90 18.83 -9.41
N ILE A 117 -10.48 17.63 -9.36
CA ILE A 117 -11.92 17.42 -9.48
C ILE A 117 -12.60 17.97 -8.23
N ALA A 118 -12.05 17.69 -7.06
CA ALA A 118 -12.58 18.19 -5.80
C ALA A 118 -12.66 19.73 -5.76
N ILE A 119 -11.64 20.43 -6.26
CA ILE A 119 -11.65 21.91 -6.36
C ILE A 119 -12.78 22.40 -7.27
N ASP A 120 -12.95 21.80 -8.46
CA ASP A 120 -14.01 22.20 -9.39
C ASP A 120 -15.41 21.85 -8.85
N MET A 121 -15.56 20.71 -8.16
CA MET A 121 -16.81 20.26 -7.53
C MET A 121 -17.35 21.29 -6.54
N LEU A 122 -16.49 22.00 -5.81
CA LEU A 122 -16.92 23.03 -4.85
C LEU A 122 -17.58 24.26 -5.50
N ASN A 123 -17.38 24.46 -6.80
CA ASN A 123 -18.00 25.54 -7.56
C ASN A 123 -19.43 25.18 -8.03
N HIS A 124 -19.82 23.90 -7.99
CA HIS A 124 -21.18 23.48 -8.34
C HIS A 124 -22.19 23.87 -7.25
N LYS A 125 -23.02 24.86 -7.56
CA LYS A 125 -24.06 25.35 -6.64
C LYS A 125 -25.08 24.24 -6.33
N GLY A 126 -25.26 23.94 -5.05
CA GLY A 126 -26.26 22.98 -4.56
C GLY A 126 -25.88 21.51 -4.74
N PHE A 127 -24.68 21.22 -5.24
CA PHE A 127 -24.16 19.85 -5.33
C PHE A 127 -23.44 19.42 -4.06
N VAL A 128 -22.53 20.26 -3.57
CA VAL A 128 -21.73 19.98 -2.37
C VAL A 128 -21.84 21.13 -1.39
N THR A 129 -21.97 20.80 -0.12
CA THR A 129 -21.93 21.77 0.99
C THR A 129 -20.89 21.35 2.00
N LYS A 130 -20.03 22.30 2.40
CA LYS A 130 -19.20 22.10 3.58
C LYS A 130 -20.06 22.19 4.83
N ARG A 131 -19.86 21.25 5.74
CA ARG A 131 -20.56 21.15 7.01
C ARG A 131 -19.54 21.08 8.12
N LEU A 132 -19.97 21.52 9.29
CA LEU A 132 -19.23 21.35 10.52
C LEU A 132 -20.15 20.82 11.62
N CYS A 133 -19.59 20.09 12.57
CA CYS A 133 -20.28 19.64 13.76
C CYS A 133 -19.35 19.67 14.97
N SER A 134 -19.93 19.78 16.16
CA SER A 134 -19.19 19.74 17.43
C SER A 134 -19.27 18.35 18.06
N ASN A 135 -18.10 17.77 18.33
CA ASN A 135 -17.95 16.54 19.12
C ASN A 135 -17.51 16.90 20.55
N PHE A 136 -18.42 16.72 21.50
CA PHE A 136 -18.14 16.99 22.90
C PHE A 136 -17.26 15.94 23.59
N TYR A 137 -17.20 14.72 23.07
CA TYR A 137 -16.39 13.65 23.66
C TYR A 137 -14.89 13.96 23.55
N ASP A 138 -14.44 14.28 22.33
CA ASP A 138 -13.04 14.61 22.04
C ASP A 138 -12.75 16.10 22.07
N LYS A 139 -13.78 16.94 22.31
CA LYS A 139 -13.69 18.41 22.27
C LYS A 139 -13.14 18.91 20.94
N THR A 140 -13.65 18.36 19.85
CA THR A 140 -13.25 18.77 18.49
C THR A 140 -14.44 19.30 17.70
N ILE A 141 -14.15 20.18 16.74
CA ILE A 141 -15.07 20.56 15.68
C ILE A 141 -14.61 19.84 14.42
N GLN A 142 -15.48 19.00 13.88
CA GLN A 142 -15.21 18.24 12.67
C GLN A 142 -15.78 18.97 11.47
N ARG A 143 -14.98 19.10 10.41
CA ARG A 143 -15.37 19.63 9.10
C ARG A 143 -15.43 18.50 8.09
N PHE A 144 -16.52 18.45 7.33
CA PHE A 144 -16.74 17.41 6.34
C PHE A 144 -17.60 17.92 5.18
N TYR A 145 -17.69 17.12 4.12
CA TYR A 145 -18.50 17.42 2.95
C TYR A 145 -19.82 16.67 2.99
N GLU A 146 -20.85 17.28 2.42
CA GLU A 146 -22.14 16.66 2.19
C GLU A 146 -22.55 16.88 0.75
N PHE A 147 -22.63 15.78 0.00
CA PHE A 147 -23.01 15.75 -1.40
C PHE A 147 -24.50 15.43 -1.55
N ASN A 148 -25.15 16.16 -2.45
CA ASN A 148 -26.56 16.00 -2.72
C ASN A 148 -26.83 14.75 -3.59
N THR A 149 -27.33 13.70 -2.96
CA THR A 149 -27.64 12.41 -3.61
C THR A 149 -28.81 12.49 -4.60
N SER A 150 -29.62 13.55 -4.55
CA SER A 150 -30.75 13.76 -5.47
C SER A 150 -30.33 14.57 -6.71
N LEU A 151 -29.17 14.25 -7.28
CA LEU A 151 -28.66 14.88 -8.49
C LEU A 151 -29.50 14.40 -9.70
N PRO A 152 -30.17 15.28 -10.47
CA PRO A 152 -31.08 14.87 -11.53
C PRO A 152 -30.38 14.49 -12.84
N ASN A 153 -29.20 15.07 -13.10
CA ASN A 153 -28.46 14.92 -14.35
C ASN A 153 -27.00 14.60 -14.07
N VAL A 154 -26.30 14.05 -15.06
CA VAL A 154 -24.84 13.87 -14.99
C VAL A 154 -24.18 15.25 -14.87
N LEU A 155 -23.33 15.40 -13.86
CA LEU A 155 -22.55 16.59 -13.58
C LEU A 155 -21.19 16.48 -14.27
N SER A 156 -20.74 17.55 -14.91
CA SER A 156 -19.43 17.66 -15.55
C SER A 156 -18.71 18.95 -15.10
N ASN A 157 -17.49 19.18 -15.59
CA ASN A 157 -16.70 20.38 -15.29
C ASN A 157 -17.53 21.69 -15.33
N VAL A 158 -17.44 22.53 -14.29
CA VAL A 158 -18.07 23.88 -14.27
C VAL A 158 -17.32 24.81 -15.20
N VAL A 159 -15.99 24.82 -15.04
CA VAL A 159 -15.10 25.66 -15.83
C VAL A 159 -14.68 24.85 -17.03
N SER A 160 -15.37 25.03 -18.15
CA SER A 160 -14.96 24.54 -19.48
C SER A 160 -13.73 25.33 -20.00
N GLY A 161 -12.69 25.46 -19.17
CA GLY A 161 -11.38 25.89 -19.62
C GLY A 161 -10.72 24.75 -20.41
N ASP A 162 -9.66 25.07 -21.15
CA ASP A 162 -8.84 24.17 -21.97
C ASP A 162 -8.03 23.18 -21.09
N HIS A 163 -8.72 22.49 -20.19
CA HIS A 163 -8.15 21.56 -19.24
C HIS A 163 -8.21 20.15 -19.84
N CYS A 164 -7.08 19.47 -19.81
CA CYS A 164 -6.91 18.10 -20.30
C CYS A 164 -7.67 17.04 -19.47
N VAL A 165 -8.35 17.45 -18.39
CA VAL A 165 -9.07 16.58 -17.45
C VAL A 165 -10.56 16.87 -17.53
N HIS A 166 -11.31 15.90 -18.04
CA HIS A 166 -12.77 15.93 -18.11
C HIS A 166 -13.33 14.91 -17.13
N TYR A 167 -14.32 15.31 -16.34
CA TYR A 167 -14.96 14.39 -15.41
C TYR A 167 -16.47 14.39 -15.57
N TYR A 168 -17.08 13.26 -15.21
CA TYR A 168 -18.51 13.04 -15.19
C TYR A 168 -18.90 12.38 -13.88
N ILE A 169 -19.88 12.90 -13.18
CA ILE A 169 -20.39 12.36 -11.92
C ILE A 169 -21.90 12.15 -12.05
N ALA A 170 -22.36 10.95 -11.70
CA ALA A 170 -23.77 10.61 -11.65
C ALA A 170 -24.13 10.02 -10.28
N SER A 171 -25.30 10.36 -9.75
CA SER A 171 -25.85 9.71 -8.57
C SER A 171 -26.26 8.28 -8.92
N ILE A 172 -26.03 7.33 -8.00
CA ILE A 172 -26.53 5.96 -8.14
C ILE A 172 -27.93 5.93 -7.49
N PRO A 173 -29.02 5.79 -8.27
CA PRO A 173 -30.38 5.94 -7.76
C PRO A 173 -30.70 4.97 -6.61
N GLY A 174 -31.39 5.47 -5.58
CA GLY A 174 -31.76 4.67 -4.41
C GLY A 174 -30.59 4.40 -3.44
N THR A 175 -29.43 5.03 -3.63
CA THR A 175 -28.26 4.84 -2.77
C THR A 175 -27.73 6.16 -2.18
N ASN A 176 -26.70 6.09 -1.34
CA ASN A 176 -25.92 7.25 -0.90
C ASN A 176 -24.67 7.54 -1.77
N ALA A 177 -24.51 6.84 -2.90
CA ALA A 177 -23.26 6.84 -3.64
C ALA A 177 -23.37 7.52 -5.01
N PHE A 178 -22.21 7.89 -5.54
CA PHE A 178 -22.03 8.46 -6.86
C PHE A 178 -21.00 7.64 -7.62
N VAL A 179 -21.20 7.49 -8.92
CA VAL A 179 -20.17 7.00 -9.85
C VAL A 179 -19.51 8.19 -10.53
N GLY A 180 -18.19 8.19 -10.54
CA GLY A 180 -17.36 9.18 -11.21
C GLY A 180 -16.54 8.54 -12.33
N LEU A 181 -16.43 9.23 -13.45
CA LEU A 181 -15.53 8.91 -14.55
C LEU A 181 -14.63 10.12 -14.80
N VAL A 182 -13.34 9.87 -14.93
CA VAL A 182 -12.31 10.88 -15.20
C VAL A 182 -11.59 10.47 -16.47
N ASN A 183 -11.58 11.34 -17.46
CA ASN A 183 -10.78 11.21 -18.66
C ASN A 183 -9.69 12.29 -18.61
N ALA A 184 -8.45 11.86 -18.41
CA ALA A 184 -7.30 12.75 -18.29
C ALA A 184 -6.29 12.48 -19.41
N SER A 185 -6.07 13.46 -20.27
CA SER A 185 -5.03 13.39 -21.32
C SER A 185 -3.69 13.98 -20.88
N CYS A 186 -3.61 14.58 -19.68
CA CYS A 186 -2.35 15.06 -19.11
C CYS A 186 -2.34 14.97 -17.58
N ASN A 187 -1.14 14.99 -16.99
CA ASN A 187 -0.95 14.95 -15.54
C ASN A 187 -0.76 16.37 -14.98
N VAL A 188 -1.83 16.94 -14.43
CA VAL A 188 -1.79 18.26 -13.77
C VAL A 188 -1.94 18.04 -12.27
N GLY A 189 -0.93 18.47 -11.50
CA GLY A 189 -1.02 18.45 -10.05
C GLY A 189 -1.88 19.60 -9.54
N ALA A 190 -2.96 19.27 -8.83
CA ALA A 190 -3.52 20.17 -7.83
C ALA A 190 -3.34 19.58 -6.45
N PHE A 191 -3.41 20.47 -5.47
CA PHE A 191 -3.27 20.12 -4.07
C PHE A 191 -4.41 20.73 -3.28
N CYS A 192 -5.17 19.88 -2.60
CA CYS A 192 -5.98 20.29 -1.46
C CYS A 192 -5.16 20.07 -0.17
N PRO A 193 -5.09 21.04 0.75
CA PRO A 193 -4.51 20.84 2.07
C PRO A 193 -5.15 19.65 2.77
N CYS A 194 -4.35 18.61 3.04
CA CYS A 194 -4.81 17.32 3.52
C CYS A 194 -3.82 16.73 4.52
N SER A 195 -4.27 16.47 5.74
CA SER A 195 -3.56 15.64 6.72
C SER A 195 -4.31 14.31 6.89
N MET A 196 -3.69 13.23 6.44
CA MET A 196 -4.24 11.87 6.54
C MET A 196 -3.77 11.14 7.81
N VAL A 197 -2.94 11.78 8.62
CA VAL A 197 -2.35 11.19 9.84
C VAL A 197 -3.13 11.70 11.06
N ASP A 198 -3.04 13.01 11.32
CA ASP A 198 -3.60 13.60 12.54
C ASP A 198 -4.99 14.23 12.31
N ARG A 199 -5.45 14.28 11.06
CA ARG A 199 -6.71 14.93 10.62
C ARG A 199 -6.85 16.39 11.05
N VAL A 200 -5.79 17.06 11.49
CA VAL A 200 -5.85 18.46 11.93
C VAL A 200 -6.05 19.38 10.72
N CYS A 201 -7.00 20.31 10.83
CA CYS A 201 -7.20 21.34 9.81
C CYS A 201 -6.02 22.32 9.76
N LEU A 202 -5.65 22.77 8.55
CA LEU A 202 -4.59 23.77 8.37
C LEU A 202 -5.00 25.14 8.93
N ASN A 203 -6.28 25.53 8.81
CA ASN A 203 -6.80 26.79 9.31
C ASN A 203 -8.18 26.62 9.95
N CYS A 204 -8.23 26.67 11.28
CA CYS A 204 -9.45 26.49 12.06
C CYS A 204 -10.33 27.75 12.15
N ASN A 205 -9.84 28.91 11.72
CA ASN A 205 -10.55 30.20 11.86
C ASN A 205 -11.42 30.55 10.65
N ARG A 206 -11.20 29.89 9.51
CA ARG A 206 -11.90 30.17 8.25
C ARG A 206 -12.31 28.85 7.60
N MET A 207 -13.51 28.81 7.06
CA MET A 207 -14.04 27.69 6.27
C MET A 207 -14.84 28.25 5.09
N GLU A 208 -14.18 28.45 3.95
CA GLU A 208 -14.86 28.90 2.74
C GLU A 208 -15.37 27.74 1.90
N GLN A 209 -16.52 27.94 1.26
CA GLN A 209 -17.18 26.91 0.45
C GLN A 209 -16.33 26.49 -0.76
N THR A 210 -15.62 27.42 -1.41
CA THR A 210 -14.87 27.20 -2.65
C THR A 210 -13.41 26.80 -2.43
N GLU A 211 -12.87 26.99 -1.22
CA GLU A 211 -11.50 26.59 -0.90
C GLU A 211 -11.46 25.09 -0.61
N CYS A 212 -10.65 24.30 -1.32
CA CYS A 212 -10.58 22.86 -1.05
C CYS A 212 -9.75 22.57 0.21
N GLU A 213 -10.20 21.62 1.02
CA GLU A 213 -9.46 21.02 2.16
C GLU A 213 -9.94 19.57 2.37
N CYS A 214 -9.13 18.67 2.92
CA CYS A 214 -9.66 17.36 3.34
C CYS A 214 -10.61 17.49 4.56
N PRO A 215 -11.52 16.53 4.78
CA PRO A 215 -12.20 16.41 6.07
C PRO A 215 -11.19 16.43 7.21
N CYS A 216 -11.43 17.29 8.20
CA CYS A 216 -10.43 17.60 9.22
C CYS A 216 -11.10 18.06 10.51
N GLU A 217 -10.32 18.11 11.59
CA GLU A 217 -10.75 18.44 12.93
C GLU A 217 -9.97 19.63 13.51
N CYS A 218 -10.65 20.41 14.33
CA CYS A 218 -10.11 21.55 15.06
C CYS A 218 -10.40 21.41 16.55
N SER A 219 -9.47 21.80 17.42
CA SER A 219 -9.75 21.85 18.87
C SER A 219 -10.89 22.83 19.16
N SER A 220 -11.85 22.40 19.96
CA SER A 220 -12.94 23.24 20.44
C SER A 220 -12.54 24.14 21.60
N GLU A 221 -11.29 24.08 22.09
CA GLU A 221 -10.79 24.97 23.16
C GLU A 221 -10.71 26.45 22.71
N LEU A 222 -10.72 26.69 21.40
CA LEU A 222 -10.90 28.03 20.80
C LEU A 222 -12.35 28.53 20.80
N TYR A 223 -13.31 27.63 21.05
CA TYR A 223 -14.74 27.94 21.14
C TYR A 223 -15.12 27.93 22.62
N GLU A 224 -14.67 28.96 23.35
CA GLU A 224 -15.12 29.20 24.72
C GLU A 224 -16.65 29.22 24.76
N CYS A 225 -17.24 28.59 25.80
CA CYS A 225 -18.68 28.69 26.08
C CYS A 225 -19.13 30.14 25.90
N PRO A 226 -20.17 30.42 25.09
CA PRO A 226 -20.45 31.77 24.64
C PRO A 226 -20.65 32.69 25.84
N SER A 227 -19.62 33.47 26.14
CA SER A 227 -19.80 34.67 26.94
C SER A 227 -20.70 35.58 26.13
N THR A 228 -21.58 36.31 26.81
CA THR A 228 -22.80 36.97 26.31
C THR A 228 -22.65 37.95 25.14
N ASN A 229 -21.47 38.07 24.53
CA ASN A 229 -21.14 38.93 23.39
C ASN A 229 -20.36 38.20 22.26
N THR A 230 -20.63 36.93 22.00
CA THR A 230 -20.09 36.24 20.81
C THR A 230 -20.99 36.42 19.60
N THR A 231 -20.38 36.63 18.43
CA THR A 231 -21.07 36.83 17.15
C THR A 231 -21.96 35.64 16.79
N LYS A 232 -23.09 35.90 16.12
CA LYS A 232 -24.12 34.93 15.66
C LYS A 232 -23.61 33.62 15.00
N PHE A 233 -22.34 33.52 14.63
CA PHE A 233 -21.75 32.32 14.03
C PHE A 233 -21.54 31.17 15.03
N ASP A 234 -21.38 31.45 16.32
CA ASP A 234 -21.05 30.43 17.33
C ASP A 234 -22.27 29.73 17.96
N GLN A 235 -23.50 30.19 17.68
CA GLN A 235 -24.70 29.73 18.39
C GLN A 235 -25.40 28.52 17.73
N ASP A 236 -25.09 28.16 16.48
CA ASP A 236 -25.84 27.15 15.71
C ASP A 236 -24.96 26.00 15.17
N ILE A 237 -23.87 25.63 15.87
CA ILE A 237 -23.08 24.45 15.47
C ILE A 237 -23.82 23.17 15.91
N PRO A 238 -24.25 22.30 14.97
CA PRO A 238 -24.93 21.07 15.33
C PRO A 238 -23.96 20.10 16.02
N LEU A 239 -24.52 19.25 16.86
CA LEU A 239 -23.81 18.11 17.41
C LEU A 239 -23.40 17.14 16.30
N CYS A 240 -22.21 16.58 16.41
CA CYS A 240 -21.87 15.41 15.61
C CYS A 240 -22.83 14.26 15.99
N GLY A 241 -23.19 13.44 15.00
CA GLY A 241 -23.96 12.22 15.23
C GLY A 241 -23.20 11.24 16.12
N MET A 242 -23.81 10.08 16.38
CA MET A 242 -23.09 9.02 17.10
C MET A 242 -21.80 8.68 16.35
N MET A 243 -20.68 8.71 17.07
CA MET A 243 -19.39 8.39 16.48
C MET A 243 -19.29 6.89 16.25
N PRO A 244 -18.97 6.46 15.01
CA PRO A 244 -18.75 5.06 14.78
C PRO A 244 -17.51 4.61 15.53
N GLU A 245 -17.63 3.44 16.14
CA GLU A 245 -16.47 2.78 16.70
C GLU A 245 -15.59 2.32 15.52
N ASN A 246 -14.38 2.86 15.46
CA ASN A 246 -13.39 2.43 14.50
C ASN A 246 -13.03 0.97 14.79
N ASN A 247 -12.70 0.19 13.75
CA ASN A 247 -12.27 -1.20 13.91
C ASN A 247 -10.85 -1.26 14.52
N ASN A 248 -10.73 -0.93 15.81
CA ASN A 248 -9.50 -1.04 16.60
C ASN A 248 -9.32 -2.45 17.17
N HIS A 249 -10.27 -3.36 16.93
CA HIS A 249 -10.12 -4.74 17.34
C HIS A 249 -9.02 -5.38 16.52
N LYS A 250 -8.06 -6.01 17.21
CA LYS A 250 -7.19 -7.02 16.57
C LYS A 250 -8.11 -7.97 15.85
N SER A 251 -7.91 -8.20 14.54
CA SER A 251 -8.72 -9.23 13.90
C SER A 251 -8.48 -10.51 14.66
N HIS A 252 -9.55 -11.11 15.12
CA HIS A 252 -9.48 -12.44 15.64
C HIS A 252 -9.89 -13.31 14.46
N TYR A 253 -8.91 -13.69 13.65
CA TYR A 253 -9.11 -14.79 12.71
C TYR A 253 -9.74 -15.92 13.53
N PHE A 254 -10.94 -16.37 13.14
CA PHE A 254 -11.74 -17.33 13.89
C PHE A 254 -11.10 -18.73 13.83
N HIS A 255 -9.86 -18.88 14.30
CA HIS A 255 -9.09 -20.13 14.26
C HIS A 255 -9.92 -21.28 14.84
N ASN A 256 -10.56 -21.09 16.00
CA ASN A 256 -11.14 -22.22 16.72
C ASN A 256 -12.56 -22.65 16.26
N PHE A 257 -13.31 -21.78 15.56
CA PHE A 257 -14.68 -22.10 15.10
C PHE A 257 -14.74 -22.42 13.61
N ALA A 258 -13.88 -21.80 12.80
CA ALA A 258 -13.86 -22.01 11.35
C ALA A 258 -13.14 -23.30 10.93
N GLU A 259 -12.23 -23.85 11.76
CA GLU A 259 -11.49 -25.08 11.47
C GLU A 259 -12.39 -26.32 11.24
N ASN A 260 -13.60 -26.33 11.80
CA ASN A 260 -14.57 -27.42 11.63
C ASN A 260 -15.58 -27.17 10.49
N LEU A 261 -15.54 -26.00 9.84
CA LEU A 261 -16.42 -25.69 8.73
C LEU A 261 -15.74 -26.13 7.43
N LYS A 262 -16.47 -26.91 6.62
CA LYS A 262 -16.01 -27.25 5.27
C LYS A 262 -15.97 -25.97 4.45
N SER A 263 -14.89 -25.74 3.71
CA SER A 263 -14.85 -24.64 2.75
C SER A 263 -16.01 -24.76 1.76
N CYS A 264 -16.72 -23.64 1.53
CA CYS A 264 -17.78 -23.56 0.53
C CYS A 264 -17.22 -23.80 -0.88
N PHE A 265 -16.00 -23.32 -1.13
CA PHE A 265 -15.31 -23.39 -2.40
C PHE A 265 -13.80 -23.56 -2.18
N ASP A 266 -13.14 -24.35 -3.03
CA ASP A 266 -11.69 -24.49 -3.01
C ASP A 266 -11.11 -23.60 -4.12
N PHE A 267 -10.59 -22.43 -3.73
CA PHE A 267 -10.03 -21.46 -4.67
C PHE A 267 -8.52 -21.70 -4.81
N GLN A 268 -8.09 -22.09 -6.00
CA GLN A 268 -6.67 -22.17 -6.35
C GLN A 268 -6.25 -20.85 -7.00
N CYS A 269 -5.66 -19.94 -6.22
CA CYS A 269 -5.32 -18.59 -6.66
C CYS A 269 -4.40 -18.59 -7.89
N GLU A 270 -3.50 -19.57 -7.99
CA GLU A 270 -2.52 -19.72 -9.06
C GLU A 270 -3.15 -20.02 -10.43
N THR A 271 -4.43 -20.43 -10.47
CA THR A 271 -5.16 -20.66 -11.71
C THR A 271 -5.58 -19.36 -12.40
N TYR A 272 -5.61 -18.24 -11.67
CA TYR A 272 -6.01 -16.94 -12.19
C TYR A 272 -4.79 -16.17 -12.70
N ILE A 273 -4.52 -16.30 -14.00
CA ILE A 273 -3.31 -15.77 -14.65
C ILE A 273 -3.36 -14.27 -14.98
N THR A 274 -4.53 -13.64 -14.90
CA THR A 274 -4.69 -12.20 -15.20
C THR A 274 -5.15 -11.42 -13.98
N HIS A 275 -4.73 -10.16 -13.90
CA HIS A 275 -5.14 -9.23 -12.84
C HIS A 275 -6.66 -9.21 -12.67
N SER A 276 -7.42 -8.97 -13.75
CA SER A 276 -8.89 -8.93 -13.69
C SER A 276 -9.52 -10.28 -13.27
N SER A 277 -8.93 -11.41 -13.65
CA SER A 277 -9.43 -12.73 -13.21
C SER A 277 -9.17 -12.99 -11.73
N CYS A 278 -8.04 -12.51 -11.19
CA CYS A 278 -7.67 -12.64 -9.78
C CYS A 278 -8.49 -11.71 -8.89
N LEU A 279 -8.79 -10.49 -9.37
CA LEU A 279 -9.62 -9.53 -8.65
C LEU A 279 -10.97 -10.15 -8.27
N GLY A 280 -11.31 -10.05 -7.00
CA GLY A 280 -12.59 -10.49 -6.44
C GLY A 280 -12.71 -11.99 -6.13
N VAL A 281 -11.62 -12.74 -6.23
CA VAL A 281 -11.57 -14.12 -5.71
C VAL A 281 -11.25 -14.06 -4.21
N LEU A 282 -12.14 -14.63 -3.38
CA LEU A 282 -11.98 -14.61 -1.92
C LEU A 282 -10.68 -15.33 -1.51
N GLY A 283 -9.86 -14.64 -0.73
CA GLY A 283 -8.58 -15.17 -0.22
C GLY A 283 -7.41 -15.11 -1.20
N CYS A 284 -7.62 -14.60 -2.42
CA CYS A 284 -6.57 -14.39 -3.40
C CYS A 284 -6.23 -12.91 -3.56
N GLU A 285 -4.97 -12.63 -3.82
CA GLU A 285 -4.42 -11.28 -4.01
C GLU A 285 -3.52 -11.27 -5.24
N TRP A 286 -3.59 -10.18 -6.02
CA TRP A 286 -2.70 -9.99 -7.17
C TRP A 286 -1.39 -9.35 -6.72
N CYS A 287 -0.31 -10.13 -6.78
CA CYS A 287 1.00 -9.68 -6.34
C CYS A 287 1.77 -9.02 -7.47
N GLN A 288 2.19 -7.77 -7.25
CA GLN A 288 2.90 -6.99 -8.27
C GLN A 288 4.09 -6.18 -7.74
N VAL A 289 4.26 -6.09 -6.42
CA VAL A 289 5.41 -5.45 -5.77
C VAL A 289 6.17 -6.49 -4.96
N ASP A 290 7.50 -6.43 -5.02
CA ASP A 290 8.43 -7.32 -4.33
C ASP A 290 8.41 -7.07 -2.81
N ALA A 291 9.10 -7.93 -2.04
CA ALA A 291 9.15 -7.89 -0.59
C ALA A 291 9.84 -6.65 -0.01
N ASP A 292 10.46 -5.83 -0.86
CA ASP A 292 10.99 -4.52 -0.50
C ASP A 292 9.89 -3.44 -0.41
N GLY A 293 8.68 -3.73 -0.89
CA GLY A 293 7.55 -2.80 -0.90
C GLY A 293 7.66 -1.70 -1.94
N THR A 294 8.64 -1.75 -2.85
CA THR A 294 8.87 -0.67 -3.83
C THR A 294 9.15 -1.16 -5.25
N THR A 295 9.84 -2.29 -5.41
CA THR A 295 10.23 -2.79 -6.72
C THR A 295 9.08 -3.56 -7.35
N SER A 296 8.69 -3.22 -8.58
CA SER A 296 7.69 -3.98 -9.31
C SER A 296 8.23 -5.35 -9.74
N LEU A 297 7.42 -6.39 -9.58
CA LEU A 297 7.76 -7.75 -10.01
C LEU A 297 7.82 -7.82 -11.55
N SER A 298 8.81 -8.55 -12.06
CA SER A 298 8.95 -8.79 -13.51
C SER A 298 7.81 -9.64 -14.09
N ALA A 299 7.25 -10.53 -13.27
CA ALA A 299 6.08 -11.35 -13.59
C ALA A 299 5.09 -11.28 -12.41
N PRO A 300 4.14 -10.33 -12.42
CA PRO A 300 3.05 -10.29 -11.45
C PRO A 300 2.18 -11.55 -11.53
N PHE A 301 1.66 -12.02 -10.39
CA PHE A 301 0.91 -13.27 -10.30
C PHE A 301 -0.16 -13.24 -9.21
N CYS A 302 -1.17 -14.11 -9.33
CA CYS A 302 -2.20 -14.28 -8.31
C CYS A 302 -1.76 -15.35 -7.30
N THR A 303 -1.86 -15.04 -6.01
CA THR A 303 -1.52 -15.97 -4.93
C THR A 303 -2.42 -15.75 -3.71
N SER A 304 -2.23 -16.51 -2.64
CA SER A 304 -3.01 -16.33 -1.42
C SER A 304 -2.73 -14.98 -0.76
N GLN A 305 -3.77 -14.40 -0.14
CA GLN A 305 -3.68 -13.15 0.62
C GLN A 305 -2.67 -13.22 1.79
N SER A 306 -2.39 -14.43 2.30
CA SER A 306 -1.37 -14.65 3.32
C SER A 306 0.06 -14.59 2.78
N THR A 307 0.26 -14.86 1.49
CA THR A 307 1.57 -14.80 0.83
C THR A 307 1.83 -13.40 0.28
N CYS A 308 0.79 -12.74 -0.21
CA CYS A 308 0.84 -11.38 -0.74
C CYS A 308 -0.33 -10.59 -0.18
N PHE A 309 -0.07 -9.44 0.42
CA PHE A 309 -1.11 -8.61 1.01
C PHE A 309 -1.09 -7.23 0.38
N ASN A 310 -2.26 -6.76 -0.06
CA ASN A 310 -2.42 -5.45 -0.70
C ASN A 310 -1.43 -5.23 -1.86
N GLY A 311 -1.25 -6.23 -2.70
CA GLY A 311 -0.33 -6.23 -3.84
C GLY A 311 1.17 -6.35 -3.57
N VAL A 312 1.60 -6.47 -2.30
CA VAL A 312 3.02 -6.55 -1.89
C VAL A 312 3.37 -7.95 -1.37
N LEU A 313 4.42 -8.54 -1.94
CA LEU A 313 4.87 -9.90 -1.60
C LEU A 313 5.41 -9.96 -0.16
N GLY A 314 4.93 -10.89 0.64
CA GLY A 314 5.38 -11.08 2.03
C GLY A 314 5.05 -9.92 2.97
N ALA A 315 4.18 -8.99 2.57
CA ALA A 315 3.75 -7.90 3.44
C ALA A 315 3.01 -8.44 4.66
N VAL A 316 3.28 -7.81 5.81
CA VAL A 316 2.63 -8.18 7.08
C VAL A 316 1.14 -7.87 6.99
N THR A 317 0.31 -8.87 7.24
CA THR A 317 -1.13 -8.66 7.31
C THR A 317 -1.47 -7.89 8.60
N PRO A 318 -2.47 -6.99 8.57
CA PRO A 318 -2.93 -6.26 9.76
C PRO A 318 -3.63 -7.18 10.78
N TYR A 319 -3.71 -8.48 10.47
CA TYR A 319 -4.42 -9.50 11.23
C TYR A 319 -3.58 -10.18 12.32
N GLY A 320 -2.31 -9.78 12.44
CA GLY A 320 -1.37 -10.33 13.40
C GLY A 320 -0.73 -11.63 12.91
N GLU A 321 0.31 -12.07 13.64
CA GLU A 321 1.04 -13.32 13.36
C GLU A 321 0.20 -14.55 13.75
N GLY A 322 -0.83 -14.86 12.95
CA GLY A 322 -1.49 -16.15 13.01
C GLY A 322 -0.67 -17.22 12.29
N SER A 323 0.46 -17.68 12.86
CA SER A 323 1.22 -18.92 12.54
C SER A 323 1.37 -19.44 11.09
N PHE A 324 1.03 -18.67 10.07
CA PHE A 324 1.07 -19.04 8.66
C PHE A 324 1.52 -17.81 7.88
N GLY A 325 2.84 -17.72 7.68
CA GLY A 325 3.43 -16.55 7.05
C GLY A 325 4.84 -16.19 7.51
N HIS A 326 5.53 -17.02 8.31
CA HIS A 326 6.98 -17.12 8.15
C HIS A 326 7.25 -17.84 6.82
N VAL A 327 6.92 -17.17 5.70
CA VAL A 327 7.81 -17.31 4.56
C VAL A 327 9.08 -16.65 5.04
N ASN A 328 9.98 -17.47 5.57
CA ASN A 328 11.30 -17.04 6.00
C ASN A 328 11.81 -16.08 4.93
N ARG A 329 12.07 -14.83 5.32
CA ARG A 329 12.86 -13.91 4.49
C ARG A 329 14.21 -14.55 4.12
N ASP A 330 14.61 -15.56 4.91
CA ASP A 330 15.76 -16.43 4.69
C ASP A 330 15.53 -17.55 3.65
N ALA A 331 14.30 -17.91 3.28
CA ALA A 331 14.01 -18.99 2.33
C ALA A 331 14.14 -18.55 0.85
N PHE A 332 13.86 -17.29 0.53
CA PHE A 332 14.08 -16.75 -0.82
C PHE A 332 15.49 -16.18 -1.03
N THR A 333 16.21 -15.86 0.04
CA THR A 333 17.61 -15.42 -0.01
C THR A 333 18.62 -16.57 0.16
N SER A 334 18.16 -17.75 0.58
CA SER A 334 19.00 -18.95 0.61
C SER A 334 19.05 -19.65 -0.75
N TYR A 335 19.70 -19.02 -1.74
CA TYR A 335 20.51 -19.82 -2.65
C TYR A 335 21.58 -20.47 -1.78
N SER A 336 21.31 -21.68 -1.33
CA SER A 336 22.27 -22.45 -0.56
C SER A 336 23.51 -22.65 -1.45
N ALA A 337 24.60 -21.94 -1.14
CA ALA A 337 25.88 -22.03 -1.85
C ALA A 337 26.46 -23.46 -1.87
N ILE A 338 25.84 -24.38 -1.12
CA ILE A 338 26.12 -25.80 -1.09
C ILE A 338 25.86 -26.47 -2.46
N GLY A 339 24.87 -26.03 -3.24
CA GLY A 339 24.55 -26.63 -4.55
C GLY A 339 25.67 -26.45 -5.59
N PRO A 340 26.12 -25.21 -5.86
CA PRO A 340 27.23 -24.95 -6.78
C PRO A 340 28.56 -25.53 -6.27
N VAL A 341 28.83 -25.47 -4.96
CA VAL A 341 30.08 -25.99 -4.39
C VAL A 341 30.13 -27.52 -4.45
N ALA A 342 29.03 -28.22 -4.12
CA ALA A 342 28.95 -29.68 -4.27
C ALA A 342 29.05 -30.10 -5.75
N GLY A 343 28.42 -29.34 -6.65
CA GLY A 343 28.55 -29.54 -8.09
C GLY A 343 29.99 -29.44 -8.58
N CYS A 344 30.73 -28.41 -8.16
CA CYS A 344 32.14 -28.24 -8.49
C CYS A 344 33.04 -29.35 -7.90
N ILE A 345 32.76 -29.81 -6.68
CA ILE A 345 33.53 -30.91 -6.08
C ILE A 345 33.31 -32.21 -6.87
N VAL A 346 32.06 -32.53 -7.24
CA VAL A 346 31.74 -33.75 -7.98
C VAL A 346 32.33 -33.70 -9.40
N THR A 347 32.25 -32.56 -10.10
CA THR A 347 32.83 -32.42 -11.43
C THR A 347 34.36 -32.50 -11.41
N MET A 348 35.03 -31.85 -10.45
CA MET A 348 36.48 -31.97 -10.30
C MET A 348 36.91 -33.40 -9.96
N SER A 349 36.14 -34.10 -9.13
CA SER A 349 36.39 -35.51 -8.80
C SER A 349 36.29 -36.41 -10.03
N LEU A 350 35.28 -36.19 -10.89
CA LEU A 350 35.12 -36.92 -12.15
C LEU A 350 36.24 -36.62 -13.14
N VAL A 351 36.64 -35.36 -13.28
CA VAL A 351 37.76 -34.97 -14.17
C VAL A 351 39.07 -35.62 -13.72
N ILE A 352 39.35 -35.62 -12.41
CA ILE A 352 40.55 -36.30 -11.86
C ILE A 352 40.47 -37.81 -12.09
N ALA A 353 39.31 -38.43 -11.88
CA ALA A 353 39.14 -39.86 -12.13
C ALA A 353 39.36 -40.23 -13.60
N VAL A 354 38.85 -39.43 -14.54
CA VAL A 354 39.07 -39.61 -15.98
C VAL A 354 40.54 -39.36 -16.34
N ALA A 355 41.18 -38.34 -15.77
CA ALA A 355 42.61 -38.08 -16.00
C ALA A 355 43.49 -39.24 -15.51
N ILE A 356 43.18 -39.81 -14.33
CA ILE A 356 43.88 -41.00 -13.81
C ILE A 356 43.60 -42.21 -14.71
N TYR A 357 42.37 -42.40 -15.17
CA TYR A 357 42.02 -43.48 -16.09
C TYR A 357 42.81 -43.35 -17.40
N CYS A 358 42.82 -42.17 -18.02
CA CYS A 358 43.60 -41.90 -19.23
C CYS A 358 45.11 -42.04 -18.99
N TYR A 359 45.65 -41.62 -17.84
CA TYR A 359 47.06 -41.80 -17.50
C TYR A 359 47.43 -43.29 -17.33
N ARG A 360 46.56 -44.08 -16.70
CA ARG A 360 46.76 -45.54 -16.56
C ARG A 360 46.60 -46.27 -17.89
N GLN A 361 45.69 -45.83 -18.74
CA GLN A 361 45.51 -46.36 -20.10
C GLN A 361 46.73 -46.01 -20.97
N ASN A 362 47.26 -44.79 -20.87
CA ASN A 362 48.41 -44.34 -21.65
C ASN A 362 49.72 -45.02 -21.22
N SER A 363 49.91 -45.24 -19.92
CA SER A 363 51.05 -46.00 -19.39
C SER A 363 50.96 -47.51 -19.63
N SER A 364 49.78 -48.04 -19.97
CA SER A 364 49.63 -49.43 -20.44
C SER A 364 49.76 -49.58 -21.96
N THR A 365 49.75 -48.48 -22.73
CA THR A 365 50.01 -48.50 -24.19
C THR A 365 51.48 -48.41 -24.59
N ASP A 366 52.41 -48.08 -23.68
CA ASP A 366 53.85 -47.97 -24.00
C ASP A 366 54.67 -49.24 -23.70
N SER A 367 54.03 -50.41 -23.66
CA SER A 367 54.73 -51.69 -23.50
C SER A 367 54.38 -52.66 -24.64
N CYS A 368 54.77 -52.34 -25.88
CA CYS A 368 55.13 -53.35 -26.89
C CYS A 368 55.67 -52.74 -28.21
N HIS A 369 56.84 -53.24 -28.64
CA HIS A 369 57.43 -53.23 -29.99
C HIS A 369 58.01 -51.91 -30.54
N ASN A 370 59.18 -51.85 -31.21
CA ASN A 370 60.34 -52.73 -31.38
C ASN A 370 61.35 -51.98 -32.29
N LEU A 371 62.65 -52.29 -32.11
CA LEU A 371 63.71 -52.35 -33.14
C LEU A 371 64.23 -51.08 -33.87
N TYR A 372 65.52 -50.81 -33.59
CA TYR A 372 66.65 -50.54 -34.51
C TYR A 372 66.63 -49.28 -35.41
N VAL A 373 67.62 -48.39 -35.24
CA VAL A 373 68.77 -48.18 -36.15
C VAL A 373 69.84 -47.32 -35.44
N ASP A 374 71.07 -47.83 -35.39
CA ASP A 374 72.30 -47.13 -34.99
C ASP A 374 72.79 -46.13 -36.05
N GLY A 375 73.39 -45.02 -35.61
CA GLY A 375 74.40 -44.29 -36.40
C GLY A 375 74.59 -42.81 -36.00
N PRO A 376 75.84 -42.28 -35.94
CA PRO A 376 76.25 -41.38 -34.86
C PRO A 376 76.73 -39.98 -35.30
N ALA A 377 77.07 -39.17 -34.28
CA ALA A 377 78.23 -38.27 -34.20
C ALA A 377 78.00 -36.73 -34.30
N GLU A 378 78.50 -36.06 -33.25
CA GLU A 378 79.20 -34.74 -33.25
C GLU A 378 78.29 -33.48 -33.33
N THR A 379 78.45 -32.35 -32.64
CA THR A 379 79.44 -31.76 -31.70
C THR A 379 79.02 -30.29 -31.43
N TRP A 380 79.26 -29.74 -30.22
CA TRP A 380 79.53 -28.30 -29.86
C TRP A 380 78.44 -27.22 -30.18
N HIS A 381 78.21 -26.07 -29.49
CA HIS A 381 78.81 -25.29 -28.39
C HIS A 381 77.72 -24.43 -27.69
N ASP A 382 77.74 -24.41 -26.35
CA ASP A 382 77.96 -23.30 -25.40
C ASP A 382 77.20 -21.94 -25.40
N VAL A 383 77.11 -21.40 -24.17
CA VAL A 383 77.09 -19.98 -23.71
C VAL A 383 75.94 -19.53 -22.78
N ASP A 384 76.32 -19.42 -21.48
CA ASP A 384 76.02 -18.45 -20.40
C ASP A 384 74.58 -18.25 -19.86
N VAL A 385 74.26 -18.60 -18.60
CA VAL A 385 74.64 -17.99 -17.27
C VAL A 385 74.04 -16.58 -17.14
N GLN A 386 73.13 -16.26 -16.20
CA GLN A 386 73.38 -16.20 -14.75
C GLN A 386 72.11 -16.03 -13.91
N MET A 387 72.30 -16.24 -12.60
CA MET A 387 71.37 -16.50 -11.51
C MET A 387 71.51 -15.42 -10.41
N SER A 388 70.48 -15.20 -9.60
CA SER A 388 70.55 -14.60 -8.25
C SER A 388 69.37 -15.12 -7.40
N HIS A 389 69.56 -16.10 -6.51
CA HIS A 389 69.82 -16.02 -5.03
C HIS A 389 68.73 -15.25 -4.24
N LEU A 390 67.76 -15.86 -3.52
CA LEU A 390 67.75 -16.58 -2.19
C LEU A 390 68.08 -15.67 -0.95
N PRO A 391 67.70 -15.99 0.32
CA PRO A 391 66.46 -16.54 0.94
C PRO A 391 66.15 -15.99 2.40
N SER A 392 65.12 -16.57 3.08
CA SER A 392 64.96 -16.80 4.56
C SER A 392 64.78 -15.60 5.52
N ASP A 393 64.19 -15.65 6.73
CA ASP A 393 63.36 -16.58 7.55
C ASP A 393 62.88 -15.79 8.82
N ASP A 394 61.93 -16.37 9.57
CA ASP A 394 61.69 -16.28 11.03
C ASP A 394 60.79 -15.21 11.73
N MET A 395 59.95 -15.76 12.63
CA MET A 395 59.02 -15.24 13.66
C MET A 395 59.75 -14.97 15.02
N PRO A 396 59.09 -14.74 16.20
CA PRO A 396 58.04 -13.79 16.66
C PRO A 396 58.48 -13.00 17.95
N ASP A 397 57.60 -12.16 18.54
CA ASP A 397 57.16 -12.18 19.97
C ASP A 397 56.68 -10.81 20.56
N MET A 398 55.86 -10.92 21.62
CA MET A 398 54.89 -10.03 22.31
C MET A 398 55.31 -8.64 22.88
N SER A 399 54.32 -7.72 23.04
CA SER A 399 53.80 -7.21 24.34
C SER A 399 53.02 -5.87 24.25
N GLY A 400 51.87 -5.77 24.94
CA GLY A 400 51.40 -4.53 25.59
C GLY A 400 49.99 -3.99 25.27
N GLN A 401 49.01 -4.30 26.14
CA GLN A 401 47.93 -3.46 26.77
C GLN A 401 47.33 -2.26 25.98
N ASP A 402 46.03 -1.91 25.98
CA ASP A 402 44.92 -2.11 26.93
C ASP A 402 43.58 -1.70 26.26
N LYS A 403 42.49 -2.36 26.68
CA LYS A 403 41.09 -1.91 26.88
C LYS A 403 40.53 -0.70 26.08
N LEU A 404 39.41 -0.92 25.37
CA LEU A 404 38.06 -0.40 25.67
C LEU A 404 37.07 -0.67 24.51
N LEU A 405 35.86 -1.12 24.87
CA LEU A 405 34.69 -1.35 23.99
C LEU A 405 34.19 -0.02 23.38
N PRO A 406 33.69 0.00 22.13
CA PRO A 406 32.71 0.99 21.72
C PRO A 406 31.29 0.46 21.91
N ALA A 407 30.46 1.30 22.53
CA ALA A 407 29.03 1.10 22.73
C ALA A 407 28.26 1.02 21.40
N MET A 408 27.20 0.21 21.39
CA MET A 408 26.13 0.27 20.41
C MET A 408 25.50 1.67 20.42
N GLU A 409 25.65 2.43 19.34
CA GLU A 409 24.76 3.55 19.04
C GLU A 409 23.47 2.99 18.45
N ILE A 410 22.36 3.26 19.15
CA ILE A 410 21.00 3.02 18.67
C ILE A 410 20.66 4.20 17.75
N GLU A 411 20.59 3.96 16.44
CA GLU A 411 20.06 4.93 15.47
C GLU A 411 18.56 5.15 15.76
N ALA A 412 18.21 6.38 16.14
CA ALA A 412 16.83 6.84 16.17
C ALA A 412 16.43 7.38 14.77
N PRO A 413 15.22 7.10 14.26
CA PRO A 413 14.81 7.53 12.93
C PRO A 413 14.65 9.06 12.88
N ILE A 414 15.33 9.68 11.92
CA ILE A 414 15.32 11.12 11.66
C ILE A 414 14.06 11.46 10.84
N SER A 415 13.17 12.30 11.39
CA SER A 415 12.02 12.89 10.69
C SER A 415 12.48 13.97 9.69
N PRO A 416 11.86 14.09 8.49
CA PRO A 416 12.31 14.99 7.42
C PRO A 416 11.99 16.48 7.66
N TYR A 417 11.45 16.88 8.82
CA TYR A 417 11.06 18.27 9.09
C TYR A 417 11.85 18.97 10.21
N ARG A 418 13.01 18.45 10.62
CA ARG A 418 13.84 19.15 11.61
C ARG A 418 14.87 20.06 10.93
N VAL A 419 14.62 21.37 10.97
CA VAL A 419 15.58 22.39 10.54
C VAL A 419 16.76 22.40 11.52
N VAL A 420 17.98 22.18 11.00
CA VAL A 420 19.23 22.25 11.76
C VAL A 420 19.48 23.69 12.19
N THR A 421 19.40 23.96 13.50
CA THR A 421 19.78 25.24 14.10
C THR A 421 21.31 25.37 14.12
N GLY A 422 21.89 25.78 12.99
CA GLY A 422 23.34 25.97 12.88
C GLY A 422 23.83 26.71 11.63
N TYR A 423 22.93 27.21 10.78
CA TYR A 423 23.33 27.89 9.54
C TYR A 423 23.64 29.37 9.79
N ARG A 424 24.93 29.74 9.82
CA ARG A 424 25.36 31.15 9.69
C ARG A 424 25.33 31.54 8.22
N ARG A 425 24.59 32.60 7.88
CA ARG A 425 24.62 33.23 6.55
C ARG A 425 26.01 33.79 6.25
N HIS A 426 26.57 33.43 5.10
CA HIS A 426 27.64 34.22 4.48
C HIS A 426 27.04 35.53 3.94
N THR A 427 27.67 36.64 4.30
CA THR A 427 27.36 37.98 3.78
C THR A 427 27.63 38.03 2.28
N ALA A 428 26.58 38.18 1.47
CA ALA A 428 26.71 38.50 0.06
C ALA A 428 26.89 40.01 -0.10
N ASN A 429 28.04 40.39 -0.66
CA ASN A 429 28.28 41.70 -1.26
C ASN A 429 27.22 41.96 -2.35
N GLY A 430 26.78 43.22 -2.43
CA GLY A 430 25.74 43.64 -3.35
C GLY A 430 26.15 43.64 -4.82
N SER A 431 25.12 43.63 -5.67
CA SER A 431 25.16 44.21 -7.00
C SER A 431 23.74 44.66 -7.37
N ASP A 432 23.62 45.97 -7.61
CA ASP A 432 22.50 46.62 -8.28
C ASP A 432 22.20 45.94 -9.63
N HIS A 433 20.91 45.79 -9.95
CA HIS A 433 20.24 46.24 -11.18
C HIS A 433 18.97 45.42 -11.47
N GLY A 434 17.85 46.13 -11.68
CA GLY A 434 16.70 45.69 -12.49
C GLY A 434 15.44 45.39 -11.70
#